data_AF-A0A9E5HHA9-F1
#
_entry.id   AF-A0A9E5HHA9-F1
#
_cell.length_a   1.000
_cell.length_b   1.000
_cell.length_c   1.000
_cell.angle_alpha   90.00
_cell.angle_beta   90.00
_cell.angle_gamma   90.00
#
_symmetry.space_group_name_H-M   'P 1'
#
loop_
_entity.id
_entity.type
_entity.pdbx_description
1 polymer ?
#
loop_
_entity_poly.entity_id
_entity_poly.type
_entity_poly.pdbx_seq_one_letter_code
_entity_poly.pdbx_strand_id
1 'polypeptide(L)' 'GITMDEAKSAREATIPARRYGTLEDFGATCAFMCSQHAGFMVGQNVLLDGGATNMTM' A
#
# COMPACT_ATOMS: atom_id res chain seq x y z
N GLY A 1 -5.02 4.98 -28.43
CA GLY A 1 -4.17 5.13 -27.23
C GLY A 1 -4.86 6.11 -26.29
N ILE A 2 -4.70 5.92 -24.98
CA ILE A 2 -5.25 6.82 -23.95
C ILE A 2 -4.15 7.74 -23.41
N THR A 3 -4.54 8.84 -22.80
CA THR A 3 -3.64 9.76 -22.10
C THR A 3 -3.07 9.13 -20.83
N MET A 4 -2.00 9.73 -20.31
CA MET A 4 -1.39 9.28 -19.06
C MET A 4 -2.36 9.40 -17.87
N ASP A 5 -3.15 10.45 -17.82
CA ASP A 5 -4.12 10.68 -16.75
C ASP A 5 -5.27 9.67 -16.82
N GLU A 6 -5.79 9.39 -18.02
CA GLU A 6 -6.80 8.32 -18.22
C GLU A 6 -6.25 6.95 -17.80
N ALA A 7 -5.01 6.63 -18.17
CA ALA A 7 -4.36 5.40 -17.75
C ALA A 7 -4.19 5.32 -16.23
N LYS A 8 -3.80 6.43 -15.60
CA LYS A 8 -3.62 6.56 -14.16
C LYS A 8 -4.95 6.30 -13.44
N SER A 9 -6.01 7.00 -13.81
CA SER A 9 -7.34 6.85 -13.20
C SER A 9 -7.91 5.44 -13.43
N ALA A 10 -7.72 4.86 -14.61
CA ALA A 10 -8.14 3.49 -14.88
C ALA A 10 -7.42 2.48 -13.97
N ARG A 11 -6.12 2.68 -13.71
CA ARG A 11 -5.35 1.81 -12.81
C ARG A 11 -5.74 2.00 -11.35
N GLU A 12 -5.87 3.24 -10.87
CA GLU A 12 -6.35 3.53 -9.51
C GLU A 12 -7.71 2.88 -9.24
N ALA A 13 -8.61 2.85 -10.23
CA ALA A 13 -9.90 2.18 -10.12
C ALA A 13 -9.81 0.66 -9.90
N THR A 14 -8.69 0.01 -10.24
CA THR A 14 -8.47 -1.43 -9.98
C THR A 14 -7.93 -1.73 -8.58
N ILE A 15 -7.40 -0.72 -7.88
CA ILE A 15 -6.89 -0.86 -6.51
C ILE A 15 -8.07 -0.70 -5.56
N PRO A 16 -8.28 -1.59 -4.57
CA PRO A 16 -9.38 -1.44 -3.62
C PRO A 16 -9.38 -0.10 -2.86
N ALA A 17 -8.20 0.42 -2.50
CA ALA A 17 -8.05 1.75 -1.92
C ALA A 17 -8.33 2.92 -2.89
N ARG A 18 -8.52 2.66 -4.19
CA ARG A 18 -8.86 3.63 -5.25
C ARG A 18 -7.89 4.79 -5.43
N ARG A 19 -6.63 4.59 -5.02
CA ARG A 19 -5.54 5.56 -5.18
C ARG A 19 -4.20 4.85 -5.18
N TYR A 20 -3.18 5.52 -5.67
CA TYR A 20 -1.80 5.13 -5.36
C TYR A 20 -1.44 5.46 -3.92
N GLY A 21 -0.54 4.65 -3.36
CA GLY A 21 0.12 4.96 -2.10
C GLY A 21 0.97 6.23 -2.23
N THR A 22 1.10 6.96 -1.12
CA THR A 22 2.01 8.09 -1.01
C THR A 22 3.24 7.70 -0.21
N LEU A 23 4.25 8.57 -0.20
CA LEU A 23 5.46 8.37 0.60
C LEU A 23 5.13 8.34 2.10
N GLU A 24 4.12 9.10 2.51
CA GLU A 24 3.63 9.18 3.88
C GLU A 24 2.96 7.88 4.34
N ASP A 25 2.21 7.19 3.47
CA ASP A 25 1.63 5.88 3.81
C ASP A 25 2.73 4.88 4.21
N PHE A 26 3.78 4.79 3.40
CA PHE A 26 4.90 3.89 3.67
C PHE A 26 5.71 4.34 4.89
N GLY A 27 6.00 5.65 4.99
CA GLY A 27 6.77 6.23 6.08
C GLY A 27 6.09 6.04 7.43
N ALA A 28 4.76 6.23 7.50
CA ALA A 28 3.98 6.02 8.71
C ALA A 28 4.03 4.55 9.18
N THR A 29 3.91 3.59 8.26
CA THR A 29 4.02 2.16 8.61
C THR A 29 5.42 1.79 9.07
N CYS A 30 6.46 2.30 8.42
CA CYS A 30 7.84 2.14 8.89
C CYS A 30 8.02 2.67 10.32
N ALA A 31 7.56 3.90 10.58
CA ALA A 31 7.62 4.52 11.90
C ALA A 31 6.85 3.71 12.96
N PHE A 32 5.67 3.18 12.61
CA PHE A 32 4.90 2.29 13.48
C PHE A 32 5.68 1.01 13.81
N MET A 33 6.28 0.37 12.81
CA MET A 33 7.07 -0.85 13.00
C MET A 33 8.32 -0.63 13.86
N CYS A 34 8.90 0.57 13.83
CA CYS A 34 10.01 0.94 14.71
C CYS A 34 9.57 1.35 16.13
N SER A 35 8.26 1.46 16.38
CA SER A 35 7.73 1.92 17.66
C SER A 35 7.58 0.79 18.67
N GLN A 36 7.37 1.16 19.95
CA GLN A 36 7.05 0.21 21.02
C GLN A 36 5.77 -0.62 20.75
N HIS A 37 4.88 -0.14 19.89
CA HIS A 37 3.60 -0.80 19.60
C HIS A 37 3.77 -2.05 18.72
N ALA A 38 4.92 -2.21 18.06
CA ALA A 38 5.22 -3.33 17.19
C ALA A 38 6.13 -4.39 17.84
N GLY A 39 6.29 -4.37 19.18
CA GLY A 39 7.24 -5.24 19.89
C GLY A 39 7.06 -6.75 19.71
N PHE A 40 5.93 -7.20 19.17
CA PHE A 40 5.67 -8.61 18.85
C PHE A 40 5.61 -8.93 17.35
N MET A 41 5.92 -7.95 16.48
CA MET A 41 5.94 -8.10 15.03
C MET A 41 7.37 -8.37 14.56
N VAL A 42 7.72 -9.64 14.36
CA VAL A 42 9.07 -10.07 13.93
C VAL A 42 8.99 -11.02 12.74
N GLY A 43 9.90 -10.85 11.77
CA GLY A 43 10.01 -11.72 10.60
C GLY A 43 8.84 -11.62 9.62
N GLN A 44 8.04 -10.56 9.71
CA GLN A 44 6.87 -10.36 8.86
C GLN A 44 7.22 -9.59 7.58
N ASN A 45 6.63 -10.00 6.46
CA ASN A 45 6.55 -9.17 5.26
C ASN A 45 5.21 -8.43 5.30
N VAL A 46 5.24 -7.11 5.45
CA VAL A 46 4.02 -6.30 5.45
C VAL A 46 3.76 -5.83 4.03
N LEU A 47 2.62 -6.24 3.46
CA LEU A 47 2.20 -5.83 2.12
C LEU A 47 1.37 -4.55 2.19
N LEU A 48 1.87 -3.47 1.57
CA LEU A 48 1.21 -2.16 1.49
C LEU A 48 0.88 -1.81 0.05
N ASP A 49 -0.15 -2.44 -0.51
CA ASP A 49 -0.50 -2.30 -1.93
C ASP A 49 -1.92 -1.77 -2.17
N GLY A 50 -2.57 -1.26 -1.12
CA GLY A 50 -3.95 -0.81 -1.18
C GLY A 50 -4.97 -1.93 -1.42
N GLY A 51 -4.58 -3.20 -1.17
CA GLY A 51 -5.39 -4.40 -1.36
C GLY A 51 -5.34 -4.95 -2.79
N ALA A 52 -4.41 -4.51 -3.62
CA ALA A 52 -4.32 -4.95 -5.02
C ALA A 52 -4.07 -6.46 -5.16
N THR A 53 -3.34 -7.05 -4.21
CA THR A 53 -3.07 -8.48 -4.16
C THR A 53 -4.18 -9.19 -3.39
N ASN A 54 -4.89 -10.07 -4.09
CA ASN A 54 -5.94 -10.92 -3.51
C ASN A 54 -5.39 -12.33 -3.27
N MET A 55 -4.68 -12.49 -2.16
CA MET A 55 -4.16 -13.79 -1.72
C MET A 55 -4.35 -13.96 -0.21
N THR A 56 -4.54 -15.19 0.22
CA THR A 56 -4.44 -15.55 1.63
C THR A 56 -2.97 -15.74 1.98
N MET A 57 -2.51 -15.08 3.04
CA MET A 57 -1.16 -15.22 3.60
C MET A 57 -1.10 -16.31 4.67
#